data_AF-A0A2S8WMK4-F1
#
_entry.id   AF-A0A2S8WMK4-F1
#
_cell.length_a   1.000
_cell.length_b   1.000
_cell.length_c   1.000
_cell.angle_alpha   90.00
_cell.angle_beta   90.00
_cell.angle_gamma   90.00
#
_symmetry.space_group_name_H-M   'P 1'
#
loop_
_entity.id
_entity.type
_entity.pdbx_description
1 polymer ?
#
loop_
_entity_poly.entity_id
_entity_poly.type
_entity_poly.pdbx_seq_one_letter_code
_entity_poly.pdbx_strand_id
1 'polypeptide(L)'
;MTPEEELQNQRETLMILEVIIQAIDRHEEVFQAIENTESHVEALAALKELLGVGDMRARVVLDMQVRRFTVSERRNVEEQISLLKQEIGALD
;
A
#
# COMPACT_ATOMS: atom_id res chain seq x y z
N MET A 1 -19.57 5.99 -14.80
CA MET A 1 -18.15 6.21 -14.57
C MET A 1 -17.57 6.79 -15.84
N THR A 2 -17.01 7.99 -15.77
CA THR A 2 -16.37 8.66 -16.91
C THR A 2 -14.97 8.08 -17.13
N PRO A 3 -14.34 8.26 -18.30
CA PRO A 3 -12.95 7.85 -18.51
C PRO A 3 -11.95 8.49 -17.52
N GLU A 4 -12.22 9.73 -17.10
CA GLU A 4 -11.41 10.43 -16.10
C GLU A 4 -11.55 9.82 -14.70
N GLU A 5 -12.78 9.48 -14.30
CA GLU A 5 -13.04 8.77 -13.04
C GLU A 5 -12.35 7.40 -13.01
N GLU A 6 -12.36 6.66 -14.13
CA GLU A 6 -11.69 5.36 -14.23
C GLU A 6 -10.17 5.47 -14.07
N LEU A 7 -9.55 6.42 -14.78
CA LEU A 7 -8.10 6.67 -14.67
C LEU A 7 -7.70 7.07 -13.25
N GLN A 8 -8.51 7.89 -12.59
CA GLN A 8 -8.30 8.27 -11.20
C GLN A 8 -8.38 7.05 -10.27
N ASN A 9 -9.40 6.19 -10.45
CA ASN A 9 -9.55 4.96 -9.66
C ASN A 9 -8.37 3.99 -9.86
N GLN A 10 -7.87 3.85 -11.10
CA GLN A 10 -6.70 3.03 -11.40
C GLN A 10 -5.44 3.59 -10.71
N ARG A 11 -5.23 4.91 -10.74
CA ARG A 11 -4.12 5.58 -10.05
C ARG A 11 -4.19 5.41 -8.54
N GLU A 12 -5.38 5.53 -7.95
CA GLU A 12 -5.58 5.28 -6.52
C GLU A 12 -5.31 3.83 -6.13
N THR A 13 -5.81 2.88 -6.92
CA THR A 13 -5.54 1.44 -6.74
C THR A 13 -4.04 1.16 -6.81
N LEU A 14 -3.35 1.75 -7.80
CA LEU A 14 -1.91 1.61 -7.95
C LEU A 14 -1.16 2.09 -6.70
N MET A 15 -1.49 3.28 -6.18
CA MET A 15 -0.86 3.82 -4.97
C MET A 15 -1.09 2.96 -3.73
N ILE A 16 -2.23 2.26 -3.64
CA ILE A 16 -2.51 1.30 -2.56
C ILE A 16 -1.62 0.06 -2.69
N LEU A 17 -1.50 -0.51 -3.89
CA LEU A 17 -0.65 -1.69 -4.09
C LEU A 17 0.83 -1.36 -3.86
N GLU A 18 1.28 -0.18 -4.26
CA GLU A 18 2.65 0.28 -4.04
C GLU A 18 2.99 0.43 -2.56
N VAL A 19 2.08 0.95 -1.73
CA VAL A 19 2.33 1.02 -0.28
C VAL A 19 2.37 -0.37 0.36
N ILE A 20 1.60 -1.34 -0.16
CA ILE A 20 1.66 -2.73 0.33
C ILE A 20 3.04 -3.33 0.05
N ILE A 21 3.59 -3.16 -1.16
CA ILE A 21 4.95 -3.63 -1.47
C ILE A 21 5.99 -2.93 -0.61
N GLN A 22 5.88 -1.61 -0.46
CA GLN A 22 6.78 -0.84 0.42
C GLN A 22 6.76 -1.36 1.86
N ALA A 23 5.58 -1.68 2.40
CA ALA A 23 5.43 -2.22 3.74
C ALA A 23 5.97 -3.66 3.86
N ILE A 24 5.83 -4.50 2.82
CA ILE A 24 6.41 -5.85 2.78
C ILE A 24 7.94 -5.76 2.76
N ASP A 25 8.50 -4.88 1.93
CA ASP A 25 9.95 -4.70 1.78
C ASP A 25 10.58 -4.14 3.05
N ARG A 26 9.85 -3.28 3.78
CA ARG A 26 10.28 -2.65 5.03
C ARG A 26 9.59 -3.24 6.26
N HIS A 27 9.22 -4.52 6.22
CA HIS A 27 8.40 -5.13 7.26
C HIS A 27 9.00 -5.00 8.66
N GLU A 28 10.32 -5.15 8.81
CA GLU A 28 11.00 -4.97 10.10
C GLU A 28 10.80 -3.55 10.66
N GLU A 29 10.98 -2.51 9.84
CA GLU A 29 10.76 -1.11 10.23
C GLU A 29 9.29 -0.85 10.56
N VAL A 30 8.37 -1.43 9.78
CA VAL A 30 6.92 -1.33 10.00
C VAL A 30 6.54 -1.94 11.35
N PHE A 31 7.03 -3.13 11.67
CA PHE A 31 6.76 -3.76 12.97
C PHE A 31 7.37 -2.96 14.13
N GLN A 32 8.61 -2.49 13.99
CA GLN A 32 9.27 -1.65 15.01
C GLN A 32 8.53 -0.33 15.26
N ALA A 33 7.98 0.29 14.22
CA ALA A 33 7.22 1.53 14.33
C ALA A 33 5.88 1.33 15.06
N ILE A 34 5.29 0.13 15.02
CA ILE A 34 3.99 -0.16 15.63
C ILE A 34 4.14 -0.69 17.06
N GLU A 35 5.13 -1.56 17.32
CA GLU A 35 5.22 -2.33 18.57
C GLU A 35 5.34 -1.47 19.84
N ASN A 36 5.83 -0.24 19.71
CA ASN A 36 6.02 0.70 20.82
C ASN A 36 4.89 1.72 20.98
N THR A 37 3.80 1.59 20.21
CA THR A 37 2.66 2.53 20.26
C THR A 37 1.59 2.08 21.24
N GLU A 38 0.93 3.02 21.92
CA GLU A 38 -0.11 2.71 22.92
C GLU A 38 -1.49 2.50 22.28
N SER A 39 -1.68 2.98 21.04
CA SER A 39 -2.98 2.94 20.38
C SER A 39 -2.89 2.80 18.87
N HIS A 40 -4.00 2.38 18.25
CA HIS A 40 -4.14 2.34 16.80
C HIS A 40 -3.95 3.72 16.15
N VAL A 41 -4.28 4.80 16.85
CA VAL A 41 -4.10 6.17 16.34
C VAL A 41 -2.61 6.51 16.26
N GLU A 42 -1.84 6.14 17.27
CA GLU A 42 -0.39 6.32 17.29
C GLU A 42 0.31 5.44 16.25
N ALA A 43 -0.10 4.17 16.12
CA ALA A 43 0.38 3.28 15.06
C ALA A 43 0.14 3.87 13.66
N LEU A 44 -1.06 4.40 13.40
CA LEU A 44 -1.35 5.08 12.13
C LEU A 44 -0.45 6.29 11.91
N ALA A 45 -0.22 7.12 12.94
CA ALA A 45 0.67 8.28 12.83
C ALA A 45 2.11 7.87 12.50
N ALA A 46 2.63 6.84 13.20
CA ALA A 46 3.96 6.30 12.96
C ALA A 46 4.11 5.73 11.54
N LEU A 47 3.11 4.99 11.05
CA LEU A 47 3.14 4.43 9.68
C LEU A 47 3.04 5.52 8.60
N LYS A 48 2.25 6.57 8.82
CA LYS A 48 2.19 7.71 7.90
C LYS A 48 3.56 8.37 7.76
N GLU A 49 4.23 8.60 8.88
CA GLU A 49 5.57 9.19 8.90
C GLU A 49 6.61 8.26 8.25
N LEU A 50 6.64 6.99 8.66
CA LEU A 50 7.60 6.00 8.15
C LEU A 50 7.52 5.80 6.64
N LEU A 51 6.30 5.74 6.10
CA LEU A 51 6.04 5.41 4.69
C LEU A 51 5.85 6.64 3.80
N GLY A 52 5.67 7.83 4.38
CA GLY A 52 5.42 9.07 3.64
C GLY A 52 4.06 9.07 2.96
N VAL A 53 3.03 8.51 3.61
CA VAL A 53 1.69 8.31 3.03
C VAL A 53 0.59 8.98 3.84
N GLY A 54 -0.58 9.16 3.22
CA GLY A 54 -1.79 9.65 3.88
C GLY A 54 -2.53 8.56 4.67
N ASP A 55 -3.54 8.99 5.43
CA ASP A 55 -4.31 8.17 6.39
C ASP A 55 -4.85 6.87 5.80
N MET A 56 -5.44 6.94 4.60
CA MET A 56 -6.05 5.78 3.96
C MET A 56 -5.02 4.69 3.68
N ARG A 57 -3.84 5.07 3.16
CA ARG A 57 -2.77 4.11 2.83
C ARG A 57 -2.06 3.58 4.08
N ALA A 58 -1.85 4.41 5.09
CA ALA A 58 -1.34 3.94 6.38
C ALA A 58 -2.30 2.93 7.03
N ARG A 59 -3.62 3.15 6.92
CA ARG A 59 -4.64 2.21 7.41
C ARG A 59 -4.60 0.88 6.65
N VAL A 60 -4.45 0.91 5.33
CA VAL A 60 -4.26 -0.32 4.54
C VAL A 60 -3.11 -1.15 5.10
N VAL A 61 -1.98 -0.53 5.44
CA VAL A 61 -0.82 -1.23 6.02
C VAL A 61 -1.12 -1.77 7.41
N LEU A 62 -1.74 -0.97 8.28
CA LEU A 62 -2.08 -1.40 9.64
C LEU A 62 -3.06 -2.60 9.64
N ASP A 63 -3.98 -2.66 8.67
CA ASP A 63 -4.97 -3.72 8.53
C ASP A 63 -4.41 -4.98 7.80
N MET A 64 -3.11 -4.98 7.42
CA MET A 64 -2.50 -6.12 6.74
C MET A 64 -2.47 -7.37 7.62
N GLN A 65 -2.77 -8.50 6.99
CA GLN A 65 -2.67 -9.80 7.61
C GLN A 65 -1.36 -10.49 7.22
N VAL A 66 -0.77 -11.26 8.15
CA VAL A 66 0.52 -11.96 7.97
C VAL A 66 0.60 -12.78 6.67
N ARG A 67 -0.52 -13.31 6.17
CA ARG A 67 -0.58 -14.03 4.88
C ARG A 67 -0.03 -13.21 3.68
N ARG A 68 -0.14 -11.88 3.73
CA ARG A 68 0.29 -10.97 2.65
C ARG A 68 1.82 -10.94 2.46
N PHE A 69 2.59 -11.40 3.45
CA PHE A 69 4.06 -11.45 3.37
C PHE A 69 4.59 -12.72 2.69
N THR A 70 3.71 -13.64 2.28
CA THR A 70 4.15 -14.83 1.53
C THR A 70 4.65 -14.44 0.14
N VAL A 71 5.63 -15.20 -0.38
CA VAL A 71 6.24 -14.93 -1.70
C VAL A 71 5.20 -14.91 -2.83
N SER A 72 4.20 -15.80 -2.77
CA SER A 72 3.12 -15.83 -3.76
C SER A 72 2.27 -14.57 -3.73
N GLU A 73 1.91 -14.09 -2.53
CA GLU A 73 1.08 -12.90 -2.38
C GLU A 73 1.83 -11.64 -2.81
N ARG A 74 3.12 -11.53 -2.46
CA ARG A 74 3.99 -10.46 -2.95
C ARG A 74 4.04 -10.43 -4.48
N ARG A 75 4.30 -11.58 -5.12
CA ARG A 75 4.33 -11.68 -6.59
C ARG A 75 3.00 -11.26 -7.22
N ASN A 76 1.87 -11.72 -6.66
CA ASN A 76 0.55 -11.35 -7.16
C ASN A 76 0.31 -9.83 -7.12
N VAL A 77 0.82 -9.13 -6.09
CA VAL A 77 0.72 -7.67 -5.97
C VAL A 77 1.65 -6.98 -6.98
N GLU A 78 2.89 -7.45 -7.14
CA GLU A 78 3.84 -6.93 -8.13
C GLU A 78 3.30 -7.05 -9.57
N GLU A 79 2.68 -8.18 -9.90
CA GLU A 79 2.03 -8.41 -11.20
C GLU A 79 0.87 -7.42 -11.44
N GLN A 80 0.01 -7.22 -10.43
CA GLN A 80 -1.08 -6.24 -10.52
C GLN A 80 -0.58 -4.80 -10.71
N ILE A 81 0.49 -4.41 -10.00
CA ILE A 81 1.15 -3.12 -10.19
C ILE A 81 1.65 -2.98 -11.63
N SER A 82 2.31 -4.01 -12.16
CA SER A 82 2.83 -3.99 -13.53
C SER A 82 1.71 -3.83 -14.56
N LEU A 83 0.60 -4.55 -14.40
CA LEU A 83 -0.56 -4.45 -15.29
C LEU A 83 -1.20 -3.07 -15.23
N LEU A 84 -1.47 -2.54 -14.03
CA LEU A 84 -2.05 -1.21 -13.86
C LEU A 84 -1.16 -0.11 -14.44
N LYS A 85 0.16 -0.20 -14.28
CA LYS A 85 1.09 0.76 -14.90
C LYS A 85 1.02 0.74 -16.42
N GLN A 86 0.86 -0.44 -17.02
CA GLN A 86 0.69 -0.57 -18.48
C GLN A 86 -0.65 0.02 -18.94
N GLU A 87 -1.74 -0.27 -18.22
CA GLU A 87 -3.07 0.26 -18.53
C GLU A 87 -3.11 1.79 -18.44
N ILE A 88 -2.62 2.36 -17.34
CA ILE A 88 -2.55 3.82 -17.14
C ILE A 88 -1.69 4.48 -18.21
N GLY A 89 -0.51 3.92 -18.50
CA GLY A 89 0.40 4.48 -19.51
C GLY A 89 -0.08 4.32 -20.96
N ALA A 90 -1.03 3.43 -21.23
CA ALA A 90 -1.68 3.31 -22.53
C ALA A 90 -2.82 4.32 -22.73
N LEU A 91 -3.25 5.01 -21.65
CA LEU A 91 -4.33 6.00 -21.63
C LEU A 91 -3.84 7.46 -21.60
N ASP A 92 -2.54 7.68 -21.32
CA ASP A 92 -1.85 8.98 -21.40
C ASP A 92 -1.35 9.27 -22.83
#